data_AF-A0A976IMS7-F1
#
_entry.id   AF-A0A976IMS7-F1
#
_cell.length_a   1.000
_cell.length_b   1.000
_cell.length_c   1.000
_cell.angle_alpha   90.00
_cell.angle_beta   90.00
_cell.angle_gamma   90.00
#
_symmetry.space_group_name_H-M   'P 1'
#
loop_
_entity.id
_entity.type
_entity.pdbx_description
1 polymer ?
#
loop_
_entity_poly.entity_id
_entity_poly.type
_entity_poly.pdbx_seq_one_letter_code
_entity_poly.pdbx_strand_id
1 'polypeptide(L)'
;MHFYVAMRLLPNLPVATGIKVSLGIVLVASTLLIPAAMIQSRKQHSLVNTLIIWCGLIFMGLLSSQFVFTLVRDLLLLTLHLAEQVAHLDFLSPNWLSVSATAVVLASLAITGAGFLSIVSGPAVVKVEIPIQDLPAELESFRLAQLSDIHIGPTIKRRFLQKVVARVNELAVDAVVITGDLVDGRVHQLGRETQALAQLKSAAGTFFVTGNHEYYWHAEEWVALLKTLNIRILMNEHVVISHQGKQVVIAGVADYSAHQFIAQHRSDPERALRHAPATAGLKILLAHQPRSIFQARESGAHVQLSGHTHGGQFWPWNHFVPLQQPFTSGLHWFETMWIYVSRGTGYWGPPKRFGAPAEITLIRFVRAELQQ
;
A
#
# COMPACT_ATOMS: atom_id res chain seq x y z
N MET A 1 -9.63 17.98 -13.44
CA MET A 1 -8.69 17.02 -14.08
C MET A 1 -9.08 16.70 -15.52
N HIS A 2 -10.20 16.01 -15.77
CA HIS A 2 -10.63 15.61 -17.13
C HIS A 2 -10.64 16.74 -18.16
N PHE A 3 -11.33 17.85 -17.84
CA PHE A 3 -11.38 19.03 -18.72
C PHE A 3 -9.99 19.58 -19.05
N TYR A 4 -9.13 19.71 -18.04
CA TYR A 4 -7.77 20.19 -18.22
C TYR A 4 -6.95 19.27 -19.15
N VAL A 5 -6.98 17.96 -18.94
CA VAL A 5 -6.31 16.98 -19.82
C VAL A 5 -6.84 17.07 -21.25
N ALA A 6 -8.17 17.15 -21.42
CA ALA A 6 -8.79 17.28 -22.74
C ALA A 6 -8.32 18.55 -23.47
N MET A 7 -8.41 19.70 -22.80
CA MET A 7 -8.04 21.01 -23.36
C MET A 7 -6.56 21.11 -23.72
N ARG A 8 -5.68 20.51 -22.91
CA ARG A 8 -4.23 20.63 -23.10
C ARG A 8 -3.67 19.60 -24.08
N LEU A 9 -4.25 18.40 -24.16
CA LEU A 9 -3.73 17.33 -25.02
C LEU A 9 -4.45 17.25 -26.37
N LEU A 10 -5.78 17.19 -26.41
CA LEU A 10 -6.53 16.84 -27.64
C LEU A 10 -6.25 17.77 -28.83
N PRO A 11 -6.23 19.11 -28.68
CA PRO A 11 -5.95 20.00 -29.82
C PRO A 11 -4.59 19.72 -30.45
N ASN A 12 -3.61 19.41 -29.62
CA ASN A 12 -2.21 19.24 -30.00
C ASN A 12 -1.89 17.85 -30.58
N LEU A 13 -2.75 16.84 -30.43
CA LEU A 13 -2.46 15.51 -30.96
C LEU A 13 -2.42 15.51 -32.50
N PRO A 14 -1.40 14.89 -33.13
CA PRO A 14 -1.26 14.82 -34.59
C PRO A 14 -2.09 13.67 -35.18
N VAL A 15 -3.40 13.66 -34.89
CA VAL A 15 -4.35 12.63 -35.33
C VAL A 15 -5.59 13.25 -35.97
N ALA A 16 -6.33 12.47 -36.76
CA ALA A 16 -7.55 12.91 -37.42
C ALA A 16 -8.59 13.42 -36.41
N THR A 17 -9.40 14.41 -36.82
CA THR A 17 -10.44 15.02 -35.97
C THR A 17 -11.41 14.01 -35.38
N GLY A 18 -11.80 12.97 -36.14
CA GLY A 18 -12.66 11.90 -35.63
C GLY A 18 -12.06 11.13 -34.45
N ILE A 19 -10.73 10.93 -34.44
CA ILE A 19 -10.02 10.31 -33.30
C ILE A 19 -10.02 11.25 -32.10
N LYS A 20 -9.77 12.56 -32.30
CA LYS A 20 -9.83 13.57 -31.23
C LYS A 20 -11.21 13.61 -30.57
N VAL A 21 -12.28 13.60 -31.37
CA VAL A 21 -13.67 13.56 -30.89
C VAL A 21 -13.92 12.28 -30.09
N SER A 22 -13.48 11.13 -30.59
CA SER A 22 -13.65 9.84 -29.90
C SER A 22 -12.92 9.82 -28.55
N LEU A 23 -11.67 10.30 -28.49
CA LEU A 23 -10.92 10.44 -27.25
C LEU A 23 -11.59 11.42 -26.27
N GLY A 24 -12.15 12.51 -26.78
CA GLY A 24 -12.96 13.44 -26.00
C GLY A 24 -14.19 12.78 -25.38
N ILE A 25 -14.93 11.99 -26.16
CA ILE A 25 -16.08 11.20 -25.67
C ILE A 25 -15.64 10.21 -24.59
N VAL A 26 -14.52 9.50 -24.78
CA VAL A 26 -13.97 8.58 -23.77
C VAL A 26 -13.63 9.32 -22.47
N LEU A 27 -12.98 10.49 -22.56
CA LEU A 27 -12.67 11.32 -21.38
C LEU A 27 -13.93 11.82 -20.68
N VAL A 28 -14.98 12.19 -21.42
CA VAL A 28 -16.27 12.57 -20.83
C VAL A 28 -16.92 11.35 -20.18
N ALA A 29 -16.96 10.20 -20.85
CA ALA A 29 -17.50 8.97 -20.29
C ALA A 29 -16.76 8.54 -19.01
N SER A 30 -15.43 8.71 -18.94
CA SER A 30 -14.67 8.37 -17.74
C SER A 30 -15.02 9.24 -16.53
N THR A 31 -15.54 10.46 -16.73
CA THR A 31 -16.02 11.32 -15.62
C THR A 31 -17.15 10.66 -14.83
N LEU A 32 -18.01 9.89 -15.51
CA LEU A 32 -19.13 9.19 -14.92
C LEU A 32 -18.74 7.78 -14.47
N LEU A 33 -17.86 7.13 -15.24
CA LEU A 33 -17.45 5.75 -15.00
C LEU A 33 -16.65 5.59 -13.70
N ILE A 34 -15.77 6.55 -13.38
CA ILE A 34 -14.94 6.49 -12.17
C ILE A 34 -15.80 6.55 -10.88
N PRO A 35 -16.71 7.54 -10.70
CA PRO A 35 -17.64 7.55 -9.58
C PRO A 35 -18.59 6.34 -9.59
N ALA A 36 -19.06 5.91 -10.76
CA ALA A 36 -19.89 4.72 -10.87
C ALA A 36 -19.16 3.47 -10.35
N ALA A 37 -17.87 3.29 -10.66
CA ALA A 37 -17.06 2.21 -10.10
C ALA A 37 -16.98 2.27 -8.57
N MET A 38 -16.83 3.47 -7.98
CA MET A 38 -16.78 3.67 -6.52
C MET A 38 -18.12 3.40 -5.81
N ILE A 39 -19.25 3.62 -6.51
CA ILE A 39 -20.59 3.35 -5.97
C ILE A 39 -20.90 1.86 -6.12
N GLN A 40 -20.62 1.27 -7.28
CA GLN A 40 -20.93 -0.11 -7.59
C GLN A 40 -20.04 -1.10 -6.83
N SER A 41 -18.82 -0.69 -6.43
CA SER A 41 -17.96 -1.47 -5.54
C SER A 41 -18.61 -1.83 -4.20
N ARG A 42 -19.65 -1.09 -3.80
CA ARG A 42 -20.39 -1.29 -2.55
C ARG A 42 -21.61 -2.21 -2.69
N LYS A 43 -22.00 -2.57 -3.92
CA LYS A 43 -23.22 -3.33 -4.22
C LYS A 43 -22.93 -4.80 -4.51
N GLN A 44 -23.99 -5.60 -4.63
CA GLN A 44 -23.89 -7.02 -4.99
C GLN A 44 -23.26 -7.22 -6.37
N HIS A 45 -22.55 -8.34 -6.51
CA HIS A 45 -21.77 -8.67 -7.70
C HIS A 45 -22.68 -9.05 -8.89
N SER A 46 -22.48 -8.37 -10.02
CA SER A 46 -23.02 -8.73 -11.34
C SER A 46 -21.92 -8.53 -12.40
N LEU A 47 -22.03 -9.17 -13.56
CA LEU A 47 -21.05 -9.01 -14.65
C LEU A 47 -20.90 -7.54 -15.06
N VAL A 48 -22.02 -6.83 -15.19
CA VAL A 48 -22.04 -5.40 -15.54
C VAL A 48 -21.33 -4.57 -14.46
N ASN A 49 -21.59 -4.85 -13.18
CA ASN A 49 -20.91 -4.16 -12.08
C ASN A 49 -19.40 -4.40 -12.13
N THR A 50 -18.98 -5.64 -12.37
CA THR A 50 -17.56 -5.99 -12.50
C THR A 50 -16.89 -5.24 -13.64
N LEU A 51 -17.53 -5.13 -14.81
CA LEU A 51 -16.99 -4.38 -15.94
C LEU A 51 -16.88 -2.88 -15.63
N ILE A 52 -17.93 -2.28 -15.04
CA ILE A 52 -17.92 -0.87 -14.63
C ILE A 52 -16.76 -0.61 -13.65
N ILE A 53 -16.59 -1.49 -12.67
CA ILE A 53 -15.54 -1.36 -11.65
C ILE A 53 -14.16 -1.44 -12.29
N TRP A 54 -13.88 -2.49 -13.08
CA TRP A 54 -12.57 -2.65 -13.72
C TRP A 54 -12.24 -1.49 -14.64
N CYS A 55 -13.16 -1.11 -15.53
CA CYS A 55 -12.93 -0.01 -16.45
C CYS A 55 -12.73 1.31 -15.68
N GLY A 56 -13.60 1.62 -14.71
CA GLY A 56 -13.48 2.84 -13.91
C GLY A 56 -12.16 2.92 -13.14
N LEU A 57 -11.71 1.83 -12.53
CA LEU A 57 -10.43 1.80 -11.81
C LEU A 57 -9.21 1.93 -12.74
N ILE A 58 -9.24 1.29 -13.92
CA ILE A 58 -8.18 1.45 -14.92
C ILE A 58 -8.14 2.90 -15.43
N PHE A 59 -9.30 3.49 -15.75
CA PHE A 59 -9.38 4.89 -16.16
C PHE A 59 -8.95 5.85 -15.06
N MET A 60 -9.23 5.55 -13.78
CA MET A 60 -8.74 6.34 -12.65
C MET A 60 -7.21 6.39 -12.65
N GLY A 61 -6.53 5.25 -12.79
CA GLY A 61 -5.06 5.18 -12.83
C GLY A 61 -4.45 5.80 -14.07
N LEU A 62 -5.09 5.66 -15.24
CA LEU A 62 -4.67 6.26 -16.50
C LEU A 62 -4.80 7.78 -16.46
N LEU A 63 -5.97 8.29 -16.10
CA LEU A 63 -6.24 9.72 -16.00
C LEU A 63 -5.34 10.40 -14.97
N SER A 64 -5.08 9.73 -13.84
CA SER A 64 -4.16 10.25 -12.82
C SER A 64 -2.78 10.51 -13.41
N SER A 65 -2.19 9.55 -14.13
CA SER A 65 -0.90 9.77 -14.82
C SER A 65 -0.99 10.81 -15.93
N GLN A 66 -2.04 10.79 -16.75
CA GLN A 66 -2.23 11.81 -17.80
C GLN A 66 -2.28 13.21 -17.21
N PHE A 67 -2.98 13.39 -16.09
CA PHE A 67 -3.07 14.68 -15.41
C PHE A 67 -1.70 15.16 -14.94
N VAL A 68 -0.94 14.33 -14.21
CA VAL A 68 0.37 14.75 -13.70
C VAL A 68 1.34 15.00 -14.85
N PHE A 69 1.37 14.17 -15.89
CA PHE A 69 2.27 14.37 -17.02
C PHE A 69 1.87 15.59 -17.87
N THR A 70 0.58 15.92 -17.93
CA THR A 70 0.12 17.16 -18.57
C THR A 70 0.60 18.38 -17.77
N LEU A 71 0.53 18.35 -16.44
CA LEU A 71 1.06 19.43 -15.60
C LEU A 71 2.58 19.60 -15.80
N VAL A 72 3.34 18.50 -15.79
CA VAL A 72 4.79 18.51 -16.03
C VAL A 72 5.09 19.03 -17.44
N ARG A 73 4.37 18.57 -18.46
CA ARG A 73 4.49 19.06 -19.83
C ARG A 73 4.27 20.57 -19.90
N ASP A 74 3.22 21.08 -19.27
CA ASP A 74 2.89 22.50 -19.32
C ASP A 74 3.92 23.36 -18.59
N LEU A 75 4.42 22.90 -17.45
CA LEU A 75 5.55 23.53 -16.75
C LEU A 75 6.79 23.58 -17.64
N LEU A 76 7.17 22.46 -18.27
CA LEU A 76 8.33 22.40 -19.16
C LEU A 76 8.17 23.32 -20.38
N LEU A 77 7.00 23.33 -21.01
CA LEU A 77 6.73 24.23 -22.15
C LEU A 77 6.80 25.70 -21.72
N LEU A 78 6.28 26.04 -20.54
CA LEU A 78 6.39 27.39 -19.98
C LEU A 78 7.85 27.76 -19.72
N THR A 79 8.63 26.88 -19.09
CA THR A 79 10.05 27.17 -18.81
C THR A 79 10.88 27.34 -20.07
N LEU A 80 10.61 26.51 -21.09
CA LEU A 80 11.32 26.61 -22.37
C LEU A 80 10.93 27.91 -23.09
N HIS A 81 9.64 28.27 -23.09
CA HIS A 81 9.17 29.52 -23.68
C HIS A 81 9.79 30.76 -23.00
N LEU A 82 9.88 30.77 -21.66
CA LEU A 82 10.56 31.84 -20.94
C LEU A 82 12.06 31.89 -21.26
N ALA A 83 12.70 30.72 -21.43
CA ALA A 83 14.10 30.66 -21.81
C ALA A 83 14.37 31.22 -23.22
N GLU A 84 13.48 30.96 -24.19
CA GLU A 84 13.55 31.58 -25.52
C GLU A 84 13.47 33.11 -25.45
N GLN A 85 12.53 33.64 -24.66
CA GLN A 85 12.36 35.08 -24.47
C GLN A 85 13.61 35.72 -23.86
N VAL A 86 14.22 35.07 -22.87
CA VAL A 86 15.43 35.57 -22.18
C VAL A 86 16.68 35.43 -23.04
N ALA A 87 16.82 34.33 -23.79
CA ALA A 87 17.99 34.06 -24.61
C ALA A 87 17.93 34.76 -25.99
N HIS A 88 16.77 35.28 -26.38
CA HIS A 88 16.50 35.79 -27.73
C HIS A 88 16.82 34.74 -28.82
N LEU A 89 16.49 33.47 -28.53
CA LEU A 89 16.70 32.33 -29.44
C LEU A 89 15.36 31.64 -29.71
N ASP A 90 15.14 31.22 -30.96
CA ASP A 90 13.95 30.46 -31.38
C ASP A 90 14.34 28.98 -31.62
N PHE A 91 14.23 28.13 -30.59
CA PHE A 91 14.59 26.71 -30.70
C PHE A 91 13.41 25.75 -30.51
N LEU A 92 12.25 26.22 -30.05
CA LEU A 92 11.01 25.47 -29.98
C LEU A 92 10.31 25.48 -31.34
N SER A 93 10.55 24.41 -32.12
CA SER A 93 9.74 24.17 -33.31
C SER A 93 8.23 24.07 -32.98
N PRO A 94 7.33 24.48 -33.90
CA PRO A 94 5.88 24.35 -33.74
C PRO A 94 5.41 22.91 -33.44
N ASN A 95 6.19 21.92 -33.86
CA ASN A 95 5.89 20.50 -33.66
C ASN A 95 6.04 20.04 -32.20
N TRP A 96 6.72 20.80 -31.33
CA TRP A 96 6.89 20.43 -29.92
C TRP A 96 5.57 20.27 -29.18
N LEU A 97 4.55 21.05 -29.51
CA LEU A 97 3.22 20.91 -28.90
C LEU A 97 2.62 19.53 -29.19
N SER A 98 2.75 19.05 -30.43
CA SER A 98 2.26 17.74 -30.86
C SER A 98 3.10 16.58 -30.37
N VAL A 99 4.43 16.71 -30.41
CA VAL A 99 5.36 15.69 -29.90
C VAL A 99 5.14 15.51 -28.40
N SER A 100 5.10 16.60 -27.63
CA SER A 100 4.88 16.54 -26.18
C SER A 100 3.50 16.01 -25.80
N ALA A 101 2.43 16.37 -26.53
CA ALA A 101 1.10 15.82 -26.28
C ALA A 101 1.05 14.29 -26.52
N THR A 102 1.67 13.84 -27.61
CA THR A 102 1.78 12.41 -27.94
C THR A 102 2.60 11.67 -26.88
N ALA A 103 3.74 12.25 -26.45
CA ALA A 103 4.58 11.68 -25.41
C ALA A 103 3.83 11.49 -24.08
N VAL A 104 3.01 12.48 -23.67
CA VAL A 104 2.17 12.35 -22.46
C VAL A 104 1.20 11.17 -22.56
N VAL A 105 0.51 11.00 -23.69
CA VAL A 105 -0.44 9.90 -23.89
C VAL A 105 0.28 8.56 -23.88
N LEU A 106 1.36 8.42 -24.64
CA LEU A 106 2.13 7.16 -24.72
C LEU A 106 2.76 6.79 -23.37
N ALA A 107 3.39 7.76 -22.67
CA ALA A 107 3.96 7.52 -21.35
C ALA A 107 2.89 7.09 -20.33
N SER A 108 1.71 7.73 -20.36
CA SER A 108 0.60 7.38 -19.46
C SER A 108 0.07 5.96 -19.71
N LEU A 109 -0.05 5.56 -20.97
CA LEU A 109 -0.44 4.20 -21.36
C LEU A 109 0.63 3.19 -20.95
N ALA A 110 1.91 3.47 -21.23
CA ALA A 110 3.03 2.60 -20.89
C ALA A 110 3.12 2.35 -19.38
N ILE A 111 3.07 3.40 -18.57
CA ILE A 111 3.16 3.30 -17.10
C ILE A 111 1.92 2.62 -16.51
N THR A 112 0.74 2.84 -17.10
CA THR A 112 -0.48 2.12 -16.68
C THR A 112 -0.41 0.64 -17.03
N GLY A 113 0.02 0.31 -18.25
CA GLY A 113 0.20 -1.07 -18.70
C GLY A 113 1.26 -1.81 -17.87
N ALA A 114 2.45 -1.22 -17.71
CA ALA A 114 3.52 -1.78 -16.89
C ALA A 114 3.09 -1.93 -15.41
N GLY A 115 2.38 -0.94 -14.86
CA GLY A 115 1.85 -1.00 -13.52
C GLY A 115 0.75 -2.06 -13.34
N PHE A 116 -0.05 -2.33 -14.37
CA PHE A 116 -1.04 -3.41 -14.37
C PHE A 116 -0.37 -4.79 -14.48
N LEU A 117 0.65 -4.94 -15.33
CA LEU A 117 1.43 -6.17 -15.44
C LEU A 117 2.13 -6.52 -14.10
N SER A 118 2.64 -5.51 -13.39
CA SER A 118 3.19 -5.65 -12.04
C SER A 118 2.19 -6.29 -11.07
N ILE A 119 0.88 -5.95 -11.18
CA ILE A 119 -0.18 -6.58 -10.40
C ILE A 119 -0.45 -8.02 -10.82
N VAL A 120 -0.51 -8.29 -12.12
CA VAL A 120 -0.78 -9.64 -12.65
C VAL A 120 0.32 -10.62 -12.23
N SER A 121 1.58 -10.17 -12.18
CA SER A 121 2.72 -10.95 -11.69
C SER A 121 2.62 -11.31 -10.21
N GLY A 122 1.82 -10.58 -9.43
CA GLY A 122 1.68 -10.76 -7.99
C GLY A 122 2.81 -10.13 -7.19
N PRO A 123 2.70 -10.13 -5.84
CA PRO A 123 3.67 -9.49 -4.98
C PRO A 123 5.00 -10.26 -4.96
N ALA A 124 6.11 -9.52 -5.07
CA ALA A 124 7.45 -10.08 -4.95
C ALA A 124 7.77 -10.37 -3.48
N VAL A 125 8.66 -11.34 -3.23
CA VAL A 125 9.18 -11.56 -1.86
C VAL A 125 10.34 -10.59 -1.65
N VAL A 126 10.17 -9.62 -0.76
CA VAL A 126 11.21 -8.66 -0.38
C VAL A 126 11.84 -9.13 0.92
N LYS A 127 13.16 -9.33 0.92
CA LYS A 127 13.91 -9.77 2.10
C LYS A 127 14.47 -8.55 2.82
N VAL A 128 14.21 -8.45 4.11
CA VAL A 128 14.65 -7.34 4.94
C VAL A 128 15.34 -7.89 6.18
N GLU A 129 16.57 -7.43 6.40
CA GLU A 129 17.34 -7.75 7.59
C GLU A 129 17.36 -6.50 8.48
N ILE A 130 16.86 -6.64 9.70
CA ILE A 130 16.72 -5.54 10.66
C ILE A 130 17.77 -5.72 11.76
N PRO A 131 18.74 -4.81 11.89
CA PRO A 131 19.80 -4.96 12.88
C PRO A 131 19.31 -4.58 14.28
N ILE A 132 19.36 -5.50 15.22
CA ILE A 132 18.89 -5.30 16.59
C ILE A 132 20.10 -5.32 17.53
N GLN A 133 20.22 -4.29 18.36
CA GLN A 133 21.26 -4.21 19.38
C GLN A 133 21.03 -5.31 20.43
N ASP A 134 22.11 -5.99 20.80
CA ASP A 134 22.11 -7.08 21.80
C ASP A 134 21.12 -8.22 21.50
N LEU A 135 20.82 -8.46 20.22
CA LEU A 135 19.99 -9.58 19.79
C LEU A 135 20.62 -10.92 20.24
N PRO A 136 19.90 -11.76 21.00
CA PRO A 136 20.34 -13.13 21.28
C PRO A 136 20.53 -13.91 19.99
N ALA A 137 21.63 -14.68 19.89
CA ALA A 137 21.99 -15.41 18.68
C ALA A 137 20.88 -16.38 18.22
N GLU A 138 20.13 -16.96 19.16
CA GLU A 138 19.01 -17.85 18.86
C GLU A 138 17.89 -17.16 18.07
N LEU A 139 17.71 -15.85 18.28
CA LEU A 139 16.68 -15.05 17.61
C LEU A 139 17.07 -14.60 16.19
N GLU A 140 18.32 -14.76 15.75
CA GLU A 140 18.70 -14.53 14.33
C GLU A 140 18.05 -15.54 13.37
N SER A 141 17.63 -16.69 13.91
CA SER A 141 16.87 -17.70 13.19
C SER A 141 15.38 -17.41 13.12
N PHE A 142 14.88 -16.44 13.88
CA PHE A 142 13.46 -16.07 13.90
C PHE A 142 13.10 -15.28 12.64
N ARG A 143 12.11 -15.79 11.90
CA ARG A 143 11.69 -15.28 10.59
C ARG A 143 10.21 -14.93 10.62
N LEU A 144 9.88 -13.78 10.06
CA LEU A 144 8.51 -13.28 9.99
C LEU A 144 8.13 -12.94 8.55
N ALA A 145 6.91 -13.29 8.14
CA ALA A 145 6.33 -12.77 6.91
C ALA A 145 5.34 -11.65 7.25
N GLN A 146 5.56 -10.45 6.71
CA GLN A 146 4.62 -9.34 6.78
C GLN A 146 3.78 -9.30 5.49
N LEU A 147 2.47 -9.26 5.69
CA LEU A 147 1.48 -8.84 4.69
C LEU A 147 0.90 -7.51 5.13
N SER A 148 0.60 -6.63 4.18
CA SER A 148 -0.02 -5.34 4.49
C SER A 148 -0.88 -4.89 3.32
N ASP A 149 -1.94 -4.12 3.58
CA ASP A 149 -2.68 -3.42 2.53
C ASP A 149 -3.10 -4.35 1.36
N ILE A 150 -3.71 -5.48 1.71
CA ILE A 150 -4.14 -6.48 0.71
C ILE A 150 -5.34 -5.95 -0.07
N HIS A 151 -6.23 -5.18 0.59
CA HIS A 151 -7.44 -4.61 0.00
C HIS A 151 -8.30 -5.64 -0.75
N ILE A 152 -8.58 -6.79 -0.12
CA ILE A 152 -9.57 -7.75 -0.62
C ILE A 152 -10.88 -6.99 -0.80
N GLY A 153 -11.40 -7.00 -2.02
CA GLY A 153 -12.38 -6.00 -2.42
C GLY A 153 -13.04 -6.36 -3.74
N PRO A 154 -13.46 -5.37 -4.54
CA PRO A 154 -14.16 -5.62 -5.78
C PRO A 154 -13.33 -6.35 -6.85
N THR A 155 -12.02 -6.04 -6.92
CA THR A 155 -11.10 -6.55 -7.96
C THR A 155 -10.04 -7.51 -7.41
N ILE A 156 -9.68 -7.39 -6.13
CA ILE A 156 -8.83 -8.35 -5.42
C ILE A 156 -9.72 -9.35 -4.69
N LYS A 157 -9.63 -10.63 -5.06
CA LYS A 157 -10.52 -11.70 -4.59
C LYS A 157 -9.74 -12.91 -4.08
N ARG A 158 -10.45 -13.94 -3.63
CA ARG A 158 -9.91 -15.19 -3.07
C ARG A 158 -8.77 -15.79 -3.88
N ARG A 159 -8.84 -15.78 -5.22
CA ARG A 159 -7.77 -16.34 -6.08
C ARG A 159 -6.43 -15.63 -5.89
N PHE A 160 -6.45 -14.30 -5.75
CA PHE A 160 -5.24 -13.54 -5.44
C PHE A 160 -4.72 -13.91 -4.05
N LEU A 161 -5.61 -13.92 -3.06
CA LEU A 161 -5.24 -14.25 -1.69
C LEU A 161 -4.68 -15.67 -1.54
N GLN A 162 -5.22 -16.65 -2.26
CA GLN A 162 -4.70 -18.02 -2.29
C GLN A 162 -3.26 -18.08 -2.80
N LYS A 163 -2.92 -17.31 -3.83
CA LYS A 163 -1.54 -17.21 -4.33
C LYS A 163 -0.62 -16.58 -3.30
N VAL A 164 -1.07 -15.51 -2.63
CA VAL A 164 -0.32 -14.85 -1.55
C VAL A 164 -0.07 -15.83 -0.41
N VAL A 165 -1.10 -16.52 0.08
CA VAL A 165 -0.99 -17.49 1.17
C VAL A 165 -0.08 -18.66 0.79
N ALA A 166 -0.19 -19.19 -0.42
CA ALA A 166 0.73 -20.22 -0.91
C ALA A 166 2.19 -19.72 -0.89
N ARG A 167 2.42 -18.51 -1.39
CA ARG A 167 3.76 -17.90 -1.40
C ARG A 167 4.31 -17.65 -0.01
N VAL A 168 3.49 -17.22 0.95
CA VAL A 168 3.91 -17.07 2.36
C VAL A 168 4.26 -18.42 2.98
N ASN A 169 3.46 -19.45 2.74
CA ASN A 169 3.69 -20.78 3.28
C ASN A 169 4.99 -21.41 2.76
N GLU A 170 5.39 -21.11 1.52
CA GLU A 170 6.69 -21.51 0.95
C GLU A 170 7.89 -20.90 1.68
N LEU A 171 7.71 -19.76 2.38
CA LEU A 171 8.80 -19.10 3.10
C LEU A 171 9.19 -19.84 4.39
N ALA A 172 8.31 -20.70 4.92
CA ALA A 172 8.48 -21.42 6.18
C ALA A 172 8.93 -20.48 7.32
N VAL A 173 8.05 -19.54 7.68
CA VAL A 173 8.30 -18.53 8.71
C VAL A 173 7.78 -18.95 10.08
N ASP A 174 8.36 -18.37 11.12
CA ASP A 174 7.95 -18.59 12.51
C ASP A 174 6.66 -17.83 12.84
N ALA A 175 6.47 -16.64 12.27
CA ALA A 175 5.25 -15.85 12.44
C ALA A 175 4.79 -15.22 11.12
N VAL A 176 3.47 -15.08 10.97
CA VAL A 176 2.88 -14.21 9.94
C VAL A 176 2.25 -13.01 10.63
N VAL A 177 2.47 -11.82 10.11
CA VAL A 177 1.83 -10.60 10.60
C VAL A 177 1.12 -9.90 9.46
N ILE A 178 -0.08 -9.40 9.74
CA ILE A 178 -0.90 -8.65 8.79
C ILE A 178 -1.09 -7.25 9.39
N THR A 179 -0.45 -6.26 8.77
CA THR A 179 -0.39 -4.89 9.29
C THR A 179 -1.47 -3.99 8.73
N GLY A 180 -2.74 -4.40 8.82
CA GLY A 180 -3.91 -3.59 8.47
C GLY A 180 -4.27 -3.53 6.99
N ASP A 181 -5.41 -2.90 6.72
CA ASP A 181 -6.01 -2.69 5.39
C ASP A 181 -6.16 -3.99 4.59
N LEU A 182 -6.79 -4.98 5.22
CA LEU A 182 -7.04 -6.27 4.61
C LEU A 182 -8.18 -6.21 3.59
N VAL A 183 -9.16 -5.32 3.79
CA VAL A 183 -10.47 -5.40 3.11
C VAL A 183 -11.07 -4.05 2.69
N ASP A 184 -11.80 -4.05 1.58
CA ASP A 184 -12.52 -2.90 1.03
C ASP A 184 -14.04 -3.18 0.90
N GLY A 185 -14.66 -3.73 1.94
CA GLY A 185 -16.09 -4.03 1.95
C GLY A 185 -16.55 -4.70 3.25
N ARG A 186 -17.85 -4.96 3.39
CA ARG A 186 -18.40 -5.57 4.62
C ARG A 186 -18.18 -7.08 4.67
N VAL A 187 -18.20 -7.65 5.87
CA VAL A 187 -18.06 -9.10 6.12
C VAL A 187 -19.04 -9.93 5.32
N HIS A 188 -20.32 -9.55 5.25
CA HIS A 188 -21.31 -10.31 4.48
C HIS A 188 -21.02 -10.36 2.96
N GLN A 189 -20.22 -9.42 2.45
CA GLN A 189 -19.84 -9.32 1.04
C GLN A 189 -18.54 -10.06 0.75
N LEU A 190 -17.56 -9.94 1.64
CA LEU A 190 -16.17 -10.34 1.39
C LEU A 190 -15.64 -11.42 2.33
N GLY A 191 -16.36 -11.79 3.39
CA GLY A 191 -15.89 -12.75 4.38
C GLY A 191 -15.59 -14.15 3.81
N ARG A 192 -16.22 -14.52 2.68
CA ARG A 192 -15.86 -15.75 1.95
C ARG A 192 -14.55 -15.61 1.17
N GLU A 193 -14.19 -14.41 0.75
CA GLU A 193 -12.98 -14.12 0.00
C GLU A 193 -11.73 -14.19 0.90
N THR A 194 -11.88 -13.91 2.20
CA THR A 194 -10.79 -13.95 3.19
C THR A 194 -10.48 -15.34 3.73
N GLN A 195 -11.31 -16.36 3.43
CA GLN A 195 -11.17 -17.71 4.00
C GLN A 195 -9.82 -18.39 3.72
N ALA A 196 -9.12 -17.99 2.66
CA ALA A 196 -7.80 -18.52 2.38
C ALA A 196 -6.78 -18.19 3.48
N LEU A 197 -7.00 -17.14 4.28
CA LEU A 197 -6.11 -16.79 5.39
C LEU A 197 -6.01 -17.88 6.46
N ALA A 198 -7.06 -18.69 6.65
CA ALA A 198 -7.03 -19.81 7.59
C ALA A 198 -6.01 -20.90 7.20
N GLN A 199 -5.45 -20.81 5.98
CA GLN A 199 -4.43 -21.73 5.48
C GLN A 199 -3.00 -21.21 5.66
N LEU A 200 -2.82 -20.02 6.26
CA LEU A 200 -1.50 -19.51 6.62
C LEU A 200 -0.85 -20.44 7.65
N LYS A 201 0.41 -20.79 7.41
CA LYS A 201 1.19 -21.70 8.24
C LYS A 201 2.38 -20.94 8.84
N SER A 202 2.48 -20.99 10.16
CA SER A 202 3.60 -20.48 10.93
C SER A 202 3.65 -21.17 12.28
N ALA A 203 4.84 -21.27 12.87
CA ALA A 203 5.03 -21.97 14.15
C ALA A 203 4.36 -21.25 15.33
N ALA A 204 4.47 -19.92 15.38
CA ALA A 204 3.97 -19.07 16.45
C ALA A 204 2.55 -18.51 16.17
N GLY A 205 2.03 -18.69 14.96
CA GLY A 205 0.70 -18.24 14.55
C GLY A 205 0.70 -16.97 13.69
N THR A 206 -0.51 -16.49 13.40
CA THR A 206 -0.76 -15.32 12.56
C THR A 206 -1.35 -14.19 13.40
N PHE A 207 -0.78 -13.00 13.29
CA PHE A 207 -1.17 -11.81 14.05
C PHE A 207 -1.70 -10.72 13.14
N PHE A 208 -2.71 -9.98 13.59
CA PHE A 208 -3.34 -8.92 12.82
C PHE A 208 -3.54 -7.66 13.65
N VAL A 209 -3.25 -6.52 13.04
CA VAL A 209 -3.67 -5.20 13.53
C VAL A 209 -4.59 -4.56 12.49
N THR A 210 -5.55 -3.75 12.93
CA THR A 210 -6.45 -3.02 12.03
C THR A 210 -5.73 -1.87 11.34
N GLY A 211 -6.05 -1.64 10.07
CA GLY A 211 -5.83 -0.39 9.37
C GLY A 211 -7.10 0.46 9.33
N ASN A 212 -7.03 1.60 8.66
CA ASN A 212 -8.16 2.53 8.58
C ASN A 212 -9.34 1.94 7.77
N HIS A 213 -9.08 1.02 6.83
CA HIS A 213 -10.13 0.42 6.01
C HIS A 213 -11.03 -0.53 6.78
N GLU A 214 -10.52 -1.23 7.80
CA GLU A 214 -11.38 -2.01 8.68
C GLU A 214 -12.45 -1.11 9.34
N TYR A 215 -12.09 0.11 9.75
CA TYR A 215 -13.05 1.07 10.34
C TYR A 215 -14.03 1.63 9.33
N TYR A 216 -13.61 1.88 8.08
CA TYR A 216 -14.53 2.27 7.01
C TYR A 216 -15.59 1.19 6.73
N TRP A 217 -15.27 -0.07 7.05
CA TRP A 217 -16.07 -1.25 6.74
C TRP A 217 -16.52 -2.07 7.96
N HIS A 218 -16.74 -1.40 9.11
CA HIS A 218 -17.22 -2.00 10.37
C HIS A 218 -16.18 -2.92 11.02
N ALA A 219 -15.18 -2.30 11.66
CA ALA A 219 -14.00 -2.99 12.18
C ALA A 219 -14.32 -4.15 13.12
N GLU A 220 -15.31 -4.01 13.99
CA GLU A 220 -15.68 -5.04 14.97
C GLU A 220 -16.19 -6.33 14.30
N GLU A 221 -16.95 -6.22 13.19
CA GLU A 221 -17.40 -7.39 12.42
C GLU A 221 -16.21 -8.13 11.81
N TRP A 222 -15.25 -7.38 11.24
CA TRP A 222 -14.04 -7.95 10.65
C TRP A 222 -13.14 -8.61 11.70
N VAL A 223 -12.93 -7.94 12.83
CA VAL A 223 -12.20 -8.50 13.98
C VAL A 223 -12.84 -9.81 14.45
N ALA A 224 -14.18 -9.86 14.56
CA ALA A 224 -14.90 -11.07 14.94
C ALA A 224 -14.69 -12.21 13.92
N LEU A 225 -14.81 -11.92 12.61
CA LEU A 225 -14.58 -12.91 11.56
C LEU A 225 -13.13 -13.43 11.58
N LEU A 226 -12.14 -12.55 11.64
CA LEU A 226 -10.73 -12.94 11.55
C LEU A 226 -10.31 -13.85 12.71
N LYS A 227 -10.86 -13.66 13.91
CA LYS A 227 -10.67 -14.58 15.04
C LYS A 227 -11.11 -16.02 14.70
N THR A 228 -12.16 -16.20 13.90
CA THR A 228 -12.62 -17.54 13.46
C THR A 228 -11.65 -18.22 12.48
N LEU A 229 -10.73 -17.46 11.88
CA LEU A 229 -9.70 -17.96 10.96
C LEU A 229 -8.38 -18.28 11.66
N ASN A 230 -8.39 -18.43 12.99
CA ASN A 230 -7.20 -18.61 13.84
C ASN A 230 -6.18 -17.47 13.72
N ILE A 231 -6.65 -16.26 13.41
CA ILE A 231 -5.82 -15.05 13.40
C ILE A 231 -5.97 -14.35 14.75
N ARG A 232 -4.85 -14.11 15.43
CA ARG A 232 -4.82 -13.38 16.68
C ARG A 232 -4.80 -11.88 16.43
N ILE A 233 -5.87 -11.22 16.85
CA ILE A 233 -6.00 -9.77 16.76
C ILE A 233 -5.21 -9.15 17.91
N LEU A 234 -4.37 -8.17 17.62
CA LEU A 234 -3.64 -7.40 18.61
C LEU A 234 -4.14 -5.96 18.58
N MET A 235 -4.82 -5.52 19.64
CA MET A 235 -5.33 -4.16 19.74
C MET A 235 -4.95 -3.54 21.09
N ASN A 236 -3.83 -2.83 21.09
CA ASN A 236 -3.17 -2.32 22.28
C ASN A 236 -2.85 -3.44 23.28
N GLU A 237 -2.38 -4.57 22.75
CA GLU A 237 -2.00 -5.75 23.51
C GLU A 237 -0.77 -6.41 22.87
N HIS A 238 -0.17 -7.35 23.58
CA HIS A 238 0.96 -8.11 23.08
C HIS A 238 0.83 -9.59 23.38
N VAL A 239 1.70 -10.35 22.74
CA VAL A 239 1.95 -11.77 23.00
C VAL A 239 3.42 -11.98 23.25
N VAL A 240 3.74 -12.99 24.05
CA VAL A 240 5.11 -13.45 24.26
C VAL A 240 5.23 -14.83 23.61
N ILE A 241 6.15 -14.94 22.67
CA ILE A 241 6.48 -16.17 21.95
C ILE A 241 7.82 -16.67 22.47
N SER A 242 7.93 -17.96 22.74
CA SER A 242 9.21 -18.61 23.02
C SER A 242 9.79 -19.15 21.72
N HIS A 243 10.99 -18.70 21.35
CA HIS A 243 11.75 -19.21 20.21
C HIS A 243 13.12 -19.65 20.69
N GLN A 244 13.38 -20.96 20.64
CA GLN A 244 14.65 -21.56 21.09
C GLN A 244 15.05 -21.11 22.52
N GLY A 245 14.08 -20.99 23.43
CA GLY A 245 14.32 -20.59 24.83
C GLY A 245 14.49 -19.09 25.05
N LYS A 246 14.42 -18.25 24.00
CA LYS A 246 14.39 -16.79 24.09
C LYS A 246 12.99 -16.26 23.85
N GLN A 247 12.68 -15.11 24.43
CA GLN A 247 11.36 -14.49 24.31
C GLN A 247 11.34 -13.44 23.20
N VAL A 248 10.35 -13.55 22.31
CA VAL A 248 9.97 -12.53 21.33
C VAL A 248 8.62 -11.96 21.72
N VAL A 249 8.54 -10.65 21.89
CA VAL A 249 7.26 -9.94 22.09
C VAL A 249 6.76 -9.46 20.74
N ILE A 250 5.52 -9.78 20.40
CA ILE A 250 4.79 -9.17 19.29
C ILE A 250 3.64 -8.39 19.89
N ALA A 251 3.75 -7.06 19.84
CA ALA A 251 2.72 -6.12 20.25
C ALA A 251 1.98 -5.59 19.03
N GLY A 252 0.72 -5.18 19.20
CA GLY A 252 -0.04 -4.53 18.15
C GLY A 252 -0.97 -3.46 18.68
N VAL A 253 -1.19 -2.42 17.88
CA VAL A 253 -2.10 -1.31 18.18
C VAL A 253 -3.22 -1.24 17.15
N ALA A 254 -4.33 -0.61 17.54
CA ALA A 254 -5.37 -0.22 16.58
C ALA A 254 -4.82 0.75 15.52
N ASP A 255 -5.60 1.00 14.45
CA ASP A 255 -5.27 2.06 13.50
C ASP A 255 -5.09 3.41 14.21
N TYR A 256 -4.15 4.23 13.75
CA TYR A 256 -3.84 5.52 14.39
C TYR A 256 -5.07 6.43 14.48
N SER A 257 -5.93 6.40 13.46
CA SER A 257 -7.16 7.20 13.36
C SER A 257 -8.40 6.47 13.90
N ALA A 258 -8.27 5.24 14.41
CA ALA A 258 -9.38 4.41 14.88
C ALA A 258 -10.31 5.10 15.89
N HIS A 259 -9.74 5.92 16.78
CA HIS A 259 -10.49 6.66 17.81
C HIS A 259 -11.52 7.64 17.24
N GLN A 260 -11.41 8.03 15.96
CA GLN A 260 -12.38 8.86 15.27
C GLN A 260 -13.66 8.08 14.91
N PHE A 261 -13.58 6.75 14.85
CA PHE A 261 -14.70 5.84 14.58
C PHE A 261 -15.22 5.19 15.87
N ILE A 262 -14.31 4.68 16.70
CA ILE A 262 -14.60 4.02 17.97
C ILE A 262 -13.61 4.54 19.01
N ALA A 263 -14.08 5.40 19.92
CA ALA A 263 -13.23 6.14 20.85
C ALA A 263 -12.31 5.23 21.69
N GLN A 264 -12.77 4.03 22.05
CA GLN A 264 -12.02 3.06 22.85
C GLN A 264 -10.85 2.41 22.06
N HIS A 265 -10.88 2.47 20.73
CA HIS A 265 -9.84 1.88 19.87
C HIS A 265 -8.69 2.85 19.58
N ARG A 266 -8.41 3.83 20.44
CA ARG A 266 -7.24 4.70 20.26
C ARG A 266 -5.95 3.87 20.20
N SER A 267 -5.13 4.06 19.17
CA SER A 267 -3.78 3.49 19.11
C SER A 267 -2.97 3.91 20.33
N ASP A 268 -2.41 2.93 21.04
CA ASP A 268 -1.68 3.14 22.29
C ASP A 268 -0.51 2.14 22.41
N PRO A 269 0.67 2.45 21.82
CA PRO A 269 1.87 1.62 21.91
C PRO A 269 2.37 1.39 23.34
N GLU A 270 2.22 2.38 24.23
CA GLU A 270 2.62 2.26 25.62
C GLU A 270 1.78 1.19 26.32
N ARG A 271 0.46 1.22 26.13
CA ARG A 271 -0.44 0.16 26.62
C ARG A 271 -0.14 -1.18 25.98
N ALA A 272 0.13 -1.21 24.67
CA ALA A 272 0.42 -2.46 23.96
C ALA A 272 1.61 -3.22 24.56
N LEU A 273 2.66 -2.50 24.95
CA LEU A 273 3.88 -3.05 25.52
C LEU A 273 3.92 -3.01 27.06
N ARG A 274 2.87 -2.52 27.70
CA ARG A 274 2.77 -2.48 29.16
C ARG A 274 2.87 -3.89 29.73
N HIS A 275 3.74 -4.06 30.71
CA HIS A 275 4.05 -5.35 31.34
C HIS A 275 4.65 -6.41 30.41
N ALA A 276 5.04 -6.05 29.17
CA ALA A 276 5.85 -6.96 28.35
C ALA A 276 7.18 -7.24 29.07
N PRO A 277 7.70 -8.48 29.04
CA PRO A 277 8.93 -8.85 29.74
C PRO A 277 10.08 -7.91 29.36
N ALA A 278 10.68 -7.26 30.36
CA ALA A 278 11.81 -6.37 30.15
C ALA A 278 13.01 -7.12 29.53
N THR A 279 13.15 -8.41 29.85
CA THR A 279 14.20 -9.32 29.40
C THR A 279 13.93 -9.96 28.03
N ALA A 280 12.83 -9.63 27.36
CA ALA A 280 12.57 -10.13 26.01
C ALA A 280 13.65 -9.63 25.04
N GLY A 281 14.33 -10.57 24.38
CA GLY A 281 15.44 -10.26 23.48
C GLY A 281 15.02 -9.61 22.17
N LEU A 282 13.71 -9.60 21.88
CA LEU A 282 13.14 -8.89 20.74
C LEU A 282 11.71 -8.44 21.06
N LYS A 283 11.37 -7.22 20.64
CA LYS A 283 10.06 -6.58 20.83
C LYS A 283 9.66 -5.89 19.53
N ILE A 284 8.65 -6.44 18.88
CA ILE A 284 8.13 -5.99 17.58
C ILE A 284 6.79 -5.32 17.83
N LEU A 285 6.62 -4.10 17.33
CA LEU A 285 5.33 -3.40 17.32
C LEU A 285 4.72 -3.46 15.93
N LEU A 286 3.49 -3.96 15.84
CA LEU A 286 2.66 -3.91 14.64
C LEU A 286 1.77 -2.67 14.71
N ALA A 287 1.89 -1.78 13.73
CA ALA A 287 1.04 -0.60 13.63
C ALA A 287 0.79 -0.29 12.16
N HIS A 288 -0.46 -0.21 11.72
CA HIS A 288 -0.77 -0.01 10.30
C HIS A 288 -0.15 1.29 9.76
N GLN A 289 -0.37 2.42 10.43
CA GLN A 289 0.18 3.72 10.00
C GLN A 289 1.59 3.96 10.57
N PRO A 290 2.54 4.46 9.75
CA PRO A 290 3.86 4.87 10.24
C PRO A 290 3.81 5.89 11.38
N ARG A 291 2.75 6.70 11.45
CA ARG A 291 2.55 7.77 12.44
C ARG A 291 2.56 7.30 13.91
N SER A 292 2.27 6.03 14.19
CA SER A 292 2.37 5.50 15.55
C SER A 292 3.79 5.51 16.11
N ILE A 293 4.81 5.67 15.25
CA ILE A 293 6.23 5.63 15.63
C ILE A 293 6.60 6.70 16.67
N PHE A 294 5.96 7.87 16.62
CA PHE A 294 6.23 8.97 17.53
C PHE A 294 5.87 8.66 18.99
N GLN A 295 4.89 7.78 19.23
CA GLN A 295 4.58 7.27 20.56
C GLN A 295 5.32 5.95 20.84
N ALA A 296 5.56 5.14 19.81
CA ALA A 296 6.26 3.86 19.93
C ALA A 296 7.71 3.99 20.41
N ARG A 297 8.42 5.08 20.04
CA ARG A 297 9.81 5.31 20.46
C ARG A 297 10.03 5.31 21.98
N GLU A 298 8.97 5.58 22.76
CA GLU A 298 8.98 5.63 24.23
C GLU A 298 8.59 4.30 24.88
N SER A 299 8.13 3.32 24.08
CA SER A 299 7.57 2.05 24.56
C SER A 299 8.60 0.93 24.75
N GLY A 300 9.84 1.14 24.31
CA GLY A 300 10.90 0.13 24.33
C GLY A 300 10.75 -0.96 23.26
N ALA A 301 9.99 -0.70 22.19
CA ALA A 301 9.99 -1.53 21.00
C ALA A 301 11.34 -1.43 20.26
N HIS A 302 11.82 -2.53 19.69
CA HIS A 302 13.04 -2.50 18.87
C HIS A 302 12.72 -2.15 17.41
N VAL A 303 11.52 -2.50 16.95
CA VAL A 303 11.07 -2.24 15.57
C VAL A 303 9.56 -2.04 15.50
N GLN A 304 9.13 -1.13 14.63
CA GLN A 304 7.74 -1.00 14.18
C GLN A 304 7.60 -1.52 12.75
N LEU A 305 6.60 -2.37 12.52
CA LEU A 305 6.21 -2.84 11.18
C LEU A 305 4.90 -2.17 10.78
N SER A 306 4.93 -1.46 9.64
CA SER A 306 3.82 -0.65 9.13
C SER A 306 3.54 -0.86 7.66
N GLY A 307 2.40 -0.34 7.20
CA GLY A 307 1.97 -0.28 5.81
C GLY A 307 1.40 1.10 5.47
N HIS A 308 0.14 1.15 5.01
CA HIS A 308 -0.70 2.34 4.82
C HIS A 308 -0.34 3.23 3.62
N THR A 309 0.96 3.43 3.38
CA THR A 309 1.45 4.41 2.40
C THR A 309 1.42 3.89 0.97
N HIS A 310 1.35 2.57 0.80
CA HIS A 310 1.57 1.84 -0.45
C HIS A 310 2.89 2.16 -1.18
N GLY A 311 3.85 2.80 -0.50
CA GLY A 311 4.99 3.44 -1.15
C GLY A 311 4.60 4.49 -2.20
N GLY A 312 3.42 5.08 -2.08
CA GLY A 312 2.80 5.95 -3.09
C GLY A 312 1.98 5.25 -4.16
N GLN A 313 1.74 3.93 -4.08
CA GLN A 313 0.86 3.13 -4.96
C GLN A 313 1.32 3.04 -6.43
N PHE A 314 1.60 4.15 -7.11
CA PHE A 314 2.28 4.19 -8.41
C PHE A 314 2.94 5.55 -8.67
N TRP A 315 4.01 5.55 -9.47
CA TRP A 315 4.67 6.78 -9.89
C TRP A 315 3.73 7.71 -10.66
N PRO A 316 3.74 9.03 -10.40
CA PRO A 316 4.69 9.76 -9.54
C PRO A 316 4.22 10.00 -8.10
N TRP A 317 3.14 9.36 -7.62
CA TRP A 317 2.58 9.63 -6.29
C TRP A 317 3.53 9.29 -5.13
N ASN A 318 4.52 8.44 -5.36
CA ASN A 318 5.63 8.19 -4.44
C ASN A 318 6.40 9.46 -4.04
N HIS A 319 6.36 10.52 -4.85
CA HIS A 319 6.98 11.82 -4.55
C HIS A 319 6.10 12.75 -3.71
N PHE A 320 4.79 12.49 -3.65
CA PHE A 320 3.82 13.34 -2.94
C PHE A 320 3.45 12.79 -1.57
N VAL A 321 3.46 11.46 -1.37
CA VAL A 321 3.19 10.84 -0.06
C VAL A 321 4.11 11.32 1.07
N PRO A 322 5.42 11.60 0.86
CA PRO A 322 6.28 12.18 1.90
C PRO A 322 5.81 13.52 2.47
N LEU A 323 4.92 14.25 1.78
CA LEU A 323 4.35 15.50 2.29
C LEU A 323 3.30 15.28 3.40
N GLN A 324 2.84 14.03 3.58
CA GLN A 324 1.77 13.68 4.53
C GLN A 324 2.17 12.56 5.50
N GLN A 325 3.20 11.78 5.17
CA GLN A 325 3.62 10.61 5.94
C GLN A 325 5.10 10.73 6.34
N PRO A 326 5.47 10.41 7.59
CA PRO A 326 6.85 10.54 8.06
C PRO A 326 7.80 9.56 7.36
N PHE A 327 7.28 8.40 6.96
CA PHE A 327 8.02 7.35 6.27
C PHE A 327 7.13 6.76 5.18
N THR A 328 7.67 6.58 3.97
CA THR A 328 6.89 6.14 2.80
C THR A 328 7.09 4.66 2.48
N SER A 329 8.30 4.13 2.57
CA SER A 329 8.58 2.70 2.32
C SER A 329 9.99 2.34 2.76
N GLY A 330 10.24 1.06 3.05
CA GLY A 330 11.57 0.55 3.37
C GLY A 330 11.92 0.64 4.86
N LEU A 331 13.17 0.31 5.18
CA LEU A 331 13.71 0.27 6.54
C LEU A 331 14.40 1.59 6.89
N HIS A 332 14.06 2.15 8.04
CA HIS A 332 14.61 3.42 8.54
C HIS A 332 14.91 3.33 10.03
N TRP A 333 16.01 3.94 10.47
CA TRP A 333 16.26 4.17 11.89
C TRP A 333 15.51 5.42 12.33
N PHE A 334 14.80 5.35 13.46
CA PHE A 334 14.11 6.48 14.05
C PHE A 334 14.42 6.56 15.55
N GLU A 335 15.35 7.46 15.88
CA GLU A 335 15.80 7.76 17.24
C GLU A 335 16.31 6.53 18.00
N THR A 336 15.40 5.74 18.59
CA THR A 336 15.68 4.59 19.47
C THR A 336 15.33 3.24 18.86
N MET A 337 14.64 3.22 17.70
CA MET A 337 14.09 1.98 17.13
C MET A 337 14.06 2.02 15.61
N TRP A 338 13.90 0.84 14.99
CA TRP A 338 13.67 0.72 13.55
C TRP A 338 12.19 0.92 13.19
N ILE A 339 11.94 1.41 11.99
CA ILE A 339 10.64 1.29 11.33
C ILE A 339 10.82 0.69 9.95
N TYR A 340 10.03 -0.35 9.64
CA TYR A 340 9.88 -0.84 8.29
C TYR A 340 8.47 -0.54 7.78
N VAL A 341 8.39 0.20 6.68
CA VAL A 341 7.12 0.53 6.02
C VAL A 341 6.99 -0.29 4.75
N SER A 342 6.05 -1.23 4.77
CA SER A 342 5.74 -2.05 3.61
C SER A 342 5.09 -1.21 2.51
N ARG A 343 5.42 -1.53 1.26
CA ARG A 343 4.71 -0.98 0.11
C ARG A 343 3.31 -1.57 -0.05
N GLY A 344 2.93 -2.59 0.70
CA GLY A 344 1.65 -3.28 0.56
C GLY A 344 1.72 -4.46 -0.40
N THR A 345 0.90 -5.47 -0.11
CA THR A 345 0.79 -6.74 -0.82
C THR A 345 -0.21 -6.67 -1.96
N GLY A 346 -1.25 -5.84 -1.83
CA GLY A 346 -2.26 -5.60 -2.85
C GLY A 346 -2.13 -4.23 -3.52
N TYR A 347 -3.28 -3.63 -3.79
CA TYR A 347 -3.41 -2.25 -4.25
C TYR A 347 -4.74 -1.68 -3.79
N TRP A 348 -4.78 -0.37 -3.59
CA TRP A 348 -6.02 0.36 -3.32
C TRP A 348 -6.44 1.19 -4.52
N GLY A 349 -7.72 1.10 -4.92
CA GLY A 349 -8.25 1.84 -6.06
C GLY A 349 -7.72 1.31 -7.40
N PRO A 350 -6.95 2.11 -8.18
CA PRO A 350 -6.52 1.71 -9.51
C PRO A 350 -5.55 0.50 -9.47
N PRO A 351 -5.75 -0.54 -10.30
CA PRO A 351 -4.90 -1.73 -10.37
C PRO A 351 -3.56 -1.42 -11.06
N LYS A 352 -2.70 -0.66 -10.38
CA LYS A 352 -1.49 -0.09 -10.96
C LYS A 352 -0.40 0.05 -9.89
N ARG A 353 0.73 -0.62 -10.10
CA ARG A 353 1.91 -0.65 -9.21
C ARG A 353 3.23 -0.42 -9.97
N PHE A 354 3.34 0.73 -10.63
CA PHE A 354 4.57 1.13 -11.33
C PHE A 354 5.44 2.03 -10.44
N GLY A 355 6.75 1.76 -10.34
CA GLY A 355 7.63 2.47 -9.40
C GLY A 355 7.31 2.21 -7.92
N ALA A 356 6.40 1.25 -7.68
CA ALA A 356 5.94 0.84 -6.37
C ALA A 356 5.47 -0.62 -6.39
N PRO A 357 6.35 -1.61 -6.63
CA PRO A 357 5.92 -3.00 -6.72
C PRO A 357 5.26 -3.46 -5.43
N ALA A 358 4.28 -4.37 -5.55
CA ALA A 358 3.67 -5.03 -4.40
C ALA A 358 4.62 -6.05 -3.79
N GLU A 359 4.50 -6.29 -2.48
CA GLU A 359 5.43 -7.14 -1.75
C GLU A 359 4.78 -8.04 -0.69
N ILE A 360 5.42 -9.18 -0.48
CA ILE A 360 5.36 -9.99 0.74
C ILE A 360 6.73 -9.82 1.38
N THR A 361 6.80 -9.25 2.57
CA THR A 361 8.10 -8.97 3.19
C THR A 361 8.52 -10.12 4.09
N LEU A 362 9.63 -10.76 3.77
CA LEU A 362 10.32 -11.69 4.64
C LEU A 362 11.32 -10.92 5.51
N ILE A 363 11.02 -10.82 6.80
CA ILE A 363 11.81 -10.12 7.78
C ILE A 363 12.67 -11.12 8.55
N ARG A 364 13.94 -10.77 8.71
CA ARG A 364 14.91 -11.40 9.61
C ARG A 364 15.51 -10.35 10.52
N PHE A 365 15.93 -10.78 11.70
CA PHE A 365 16.64 -9.94 12.64
C PHE A 365 18.10 -10.39 12.66
N VAL A 366 19.00 -9.41 12.61
CA VAL A 366 20.44 -9.66 12.66
C VAL A 366 21.02 -8.89 13.82
N ARG A 367 22.09 -9.40 14.44
CA ARG A 367 22.77 -8.63 15.46
C ARG A 367 23.37 -7.36 14.84
N ALA A 368 23.14 -6.20 15.45
CA ALA A 368 23.80 -4.98 15.02
C ALA A 368 25.32 -5.10 15.25
N GLU A 369 26.13 -4.86 14.22
CA GLU A 369 27.56 -4.69 14.40
C GLU A 369 27.80 -3.36 15.13
N LEU A 370 28.56 -3.40 16.23
CA LEU A 370 29.01 -2.19 16.89
C LEU A 370 29.89 -1.42 15.91
N GLN A 371 29.39 -0.29 15.39
CA GLN A 371 30.28 0.68 14.75
C GLN A 371 31.17 1.23 15.87
N GLN A 372 32.45 0.81 15.86
CA GLN A 372 33.49 1.32 16.75
C GLN A 372 33.83 2.77 16.43
#